data_AF-A0A974X8R8-F1
#
_entry.id   AF-A0A974X8R8-F1
#
_cell.length_a   1.000
_cell.length_b   1.000
_cell.length_c   1.000
_cell.angle_alpha   90.00
_cell.angle_beta   90.00
_cell.angle_gamma   90.00
#
_symmetry.space_group_name_H-M   'P 1'
#
loop_
_entity.id
_entity.type
_entity.pdbx_description
1 polymer ?
#
loop_
_entity_poly.entity_id
_entity_poly.type
_entity_poly.pdbx_seq_one_letter_code
_entity_poly.pdbx_strand_id
1 'polypeptide(L)'
;MNKHNLNKTLSLILAFMLIISSSISTVYAFDFCDVEGNWANDLINKWVDKDLIKGYSDGTFRPNDKISRAEFVKLINSSLDFTEIENINFNDVNENDWFYKEIQIAKKSGYINGISVTKFAPLKPITREQAISILVRISKLEENNNVDIFSDNNQISSWAIGEIGAAAEVGFVEGYNDKTLRPRNNLSRAEALKLIDNVVFSKNIIINGDNQTVKDNIIEGNVIVTQSLKEGNAYLENIEVKGSIIVNGGGTDSIHLKNTLANNIIVNKPTKVRVSLEENSNVKSVNINGNCKLEADKDSTVDKVIVNSENTVVLSGKIRNIYVEKGSKLELIGAQVESITVDDQLDIYLDSDSLVDLVTINKPTNILGEGSIKELEANTNGIVAEVDVEKVILGEGVTEEPVIPAPSTGGSAGGPSGGEDIPKPTEKILKVTYNIHGSDKIRNFSYVGDDTLISVYKDFVEQLNNQEEISENLKKLEGLKINGQNIWSLEMYDKISTILSIDKRSDLYKNCKPSDFSQISIDDVLKILNNLESITKHVKSNESQIQNNINNIDYDNLTITKNDSSLSDINVKFIAKLGNNQFDETKLKELLNYILNNIDMLTGKIENISFDKAILNISEPRTISITIEK
;
A
#
# COMPACT_ATOMS: atom_id res chain seq x y z
N MET A 1 34.99 -75.15 -10.47
CA MET A 1 34.33 -74.33 -9.42
C MET A 1 33.16 -75.13 -8.86
N ASN A 2 33.12 -75.41 -7.55
CA ASN A 2 32.02 -76.18 -6.95
C ASN A 2 30.67 -75.47 -7.21
N LYS A 3 29.61 -76.23 -7.50
CA LYS A 3 28.25 -75.72 -7.77
C LYS A 3 27.77 -74.74 -6.68
N HIS A 4 28.20 -74.99 -5.44
CA HIS A 4 27.94 -74.13 -4.28
C HIS A 4 28.67 -72.77 -4.33
N ASN A 5 29.87 -72.71 -4.91
CA ASN A 5 30.61 -71.46 -5.10
C ASN A 5 30.11 -70.68 -6.31
N LEU A 6 29.65 -71.38 -7.37
CA LEU A 6 29.04 -70.76 -8.55
C LEU A 6 27.73 -70.03 -8.21
N ASN A 7 26.89 -70.62 -7.36
CA ASN A 7 25.64 -69.99 -6.91
C ASN A 7 25.88 -68.79 -5.98
N LYS A 8 26.93 -68.84 -5.14
CA LYS A 8 27.34 -67.69 -4.31
C LYS A 8 27.87 -66.54 -5.16
N THR A 9 28.68 -66.81 -6.18
CA THR A 9 29.17 -65.79 -7.10
C THR A 9 28.05 -65.20 -7.97
N LEU A 10 27.10 -66.02 -8.42
CA LEU A 10 25.97 -65.55 -9.23
C LEU A 10 25.00 -64.68 -8.40
N SER A 11 24.75 -65.05 -7.15
CA SER A 11 23.94 -64.25 -6.22
C SER A 11 24.61 -62.93 -5.85
N LEU A 12 25.95 -62.90 -5.73
CA LEU A 12 26.69 -61.65 -5.50
C LEU A 12 26.62 -60.72 -6.72
N ILE A 13 26.71 -61.26 -7.94
CA ILE A 13 26.61 -60.47 -9.17
C ILE A 13 25.18 -59.92 -9.35
N LEU A 14 24.13 -60.71 -9.06
CA LEU A 14 22.74 -60.25 -9.09
C LEU A 14 22.45 -59.19 -8.04
N ALA A 15 22.96 -59.34 -6.81
CA ALA A 15 22.85 -58.32 -5.78
C ALA A 15 23.59 -57.03 -6.17
N PHE A 16 24.76 -57.15 -6.80
CA PHE A 16 25.52 -55.99 -7.29
C PHE A 16 24.80 -55.28 -8.46
N MET A 17 24.15 -56.03 -9.36
CA MET A 17 23.34 -55.45 -10.45
C MET A 17 22.06 -54.77 -9.94
N LEU A 18 21.42 -55.30 -8.89
CA LEU A 18 20.26 -54.66 -8.26
C LEU A 18 20.62 -53.33 -7.58
N ILE A 19 21.80 -53.23 -6.96
CA ILE A 19 22.30 -52.00 -6.32
C ILE A 19 22.73 -50.94 -7.36
N ILE A 20 23.11 -51.33 -8.57
CA ILE A 20 23.44 -50.40 -9.67
C ILE A 20 22.17 -49.90 -10.39
N SER A 21 21.04 -50.62 -10.25
CA SER A 21 19.74 -50.24 -10.86
C SER A 21 18.87 -49.30 -10.01
N SER A 22 19.26 -49.00 -8.77
CA SER A 22 18.74 -47.82 -8.08
C SER A 22 19.37 -46.59 -8.73
N SER A 23 18.73 -46.11 -9.80
CA SER A 23 18.93 -44.80 -10.37
C SER A 23 18.99 -43.79 -9.23
N ILE A 24 20.20 -43.34 -8.93
CA ILE A 24 20.37 -42.07 -8.23
C ILE A 24 19.76 -41.07 -9.22
N SER A 25 18.50 -40.70 -9.02
CA SER A 25 18.00 -39.45 -9.56
C SER A 25 18.88 -38.40 -8.92
N THR A 26 19.96 -38.03 -9.61
CA THR A 26 20.65 -36.78 -9.33
C THR A 26 19.60 -35.71 -9.54
N VAL A 27 18.99 -35.25 -8.45
CA VAL A 27 18.29 -33.98 -8.42
C VAL A 27 19.40 -32.97 -8.62
N TYR A 28 19.71 -32.67 -9.88
CA TYR A 28 20.43 -31.46 -10.20
C TYR A 28 19.47 -30.35 -9.81
N ALA A 29 19.72 -29.68 -8.69
CA ALA A 29 19.27 -28.31 -8.55
C ALA A 29 19.80 -27.59 -9.79
N PHE A 30 18.88 -27.21 -10.69
CA PHE A 30 19.25 -26.47 -11.88
C PHE A 30 19.58 -25.05 -11.43
N ASP A 31 20.81 -24.84 -10.95
CA ASP A 31 21.33 -23.51 -10.66
C ASP A 31 21.57 -22.83 -12.00
N PHE A 32 20.59 -22.05 -12.44
CA PHE A 32 20.75 -21.18 -13.59
C PHE A 32 21.72 -20.06 -13.22
N CYS A 33 22.82 -19.95 -13.95
CA CYS A 33 23.88 -18.98 -13.66
C CYS A 33 23.41 -17.51 -13.75
N ASP A 34 22.28 -17.25 -14.40
CA ASP A 34 21.69 -15.93 -14.61
C ASP A 34 20.47 -15.65 -13.71
N VAL A 35 20.18 -16.52 -12.75
CA VAL A 35 19.08 -16.40 -11.79
C VAL A 35 19.57 -16.03 -10.38
N GLU A 36 20.83 -16.33 -10.04
CA GLU A 36 21.43 -15.92 -8.77
C GLU A 36 21.40 -14.39 -8.61
N GLY A 37 20.88 -13.90 -7.47
CA GLY A 37 20.70 -12.47 -7.21
C GLY A 37 19.57 -11.77 -7.99
N ASN A 38 18.83 -12.50 -8.84
CA ASN A 38 17.63 -11.98 -9.49
C ASN A 38 16.43 -11.94 -8.51
N TRP A 39 15.58 -10.93 -8.60
CA TRP A 39 14.37 -10.81 -7.76
C TRP A 39 13.43 -12.02 -7.90
N ALA A 40 13.48 -12.72 -9.04
CA ALA A 40 12.64 -13.87 -9.33
C ALA A 40 13.29 -15.21 -8.97
N ASN A 41 14.44 -15.22 -8.28
CA ASN A 41 15.18 -16.46 -7.96
C ASN A 41 14.29 -17.52 -7.27
N ASP A 42 13.67 -17.15 -6.15
CA ASP A 42 12.81 -18.06 -5.39
C ASP A 42 11.61 -18.55 -6.21
N LEU A 43 11.02 -17.66 -7.02
CA LEU A 43 9.91 -18.00 -7.90
C LEU A 43 10.33 -19.02 -8.97
N ILE A 44 11.48 -18.80 -9.60
CA ILE A 44 12.00 -19.69 -10.64
C ILE A 44 12.34 -21.05 -10.02
N ASN A 45 13.01 -21.09 -8.88
CA ASN A 45 13.33 -22.33 -8.17
C ASN A 45 12.07 -23.11 -7.78
N LYS A 46 11.04 -22.42 -7.23
CA LYS A 46 9.74 -23.03 -6.93
C LYS A 46 9.12 -23.73 -8.15
N TRP A 47 9.22 -23.12 -9.33
CA TRP A 47 8.65 -23.68 -10.56
C TRP A 47 9.52 -24.79 -11.17
N VAL A 48 10.83 -24.73 -10.99
CA VAL A 48 11.75 -25.84 -11.33
C VAL A 48 11.47 -27.05 -10.45
N ASP A 49 11.35 -26.85 -9.13
CA ASP A 49 11.08 -27.91 -8.15
C ASP A 49 9.74 -28.61 -8.39
N LYS A 50 8.80 -27.92 -9.03
CA LYS A 50 7.49 -28.46 -9.45
C LYS A 50 7.51 -29.10 -10.84
N ASP A 51 8.67 -29.18 -11.50
CA ASP A 51 8.84 -29.67 -12.88
C ASP A 51 8.05 -28.89 -13.95
N LEU A 52 7.70 -27.62 -13.68
CA LEU A 52 6.85 -26.80 -14.56
C LEU A 52 7.63 -25.97 -15.57
N ILE A 53 8.89 -25.65 -15.27
CA ILE A 53 9.81 -24.96 -16.17
C ILE A 53 11.15 -25.67 -16.24
N LYS A 54 11.81 -25.47 -17.36
CA LYS A 54 13.19 -25.86 -17.60
C LYS A 54 13.92 -24.67 -18.22
N GLY A 55 15.20 -24.53 -17.92
CA GLY A 55 16.06 -23.55 -18.59
C GLY A 55 16.44 -24.00 -19.99
N TYR A 56 17.24 -23.17 -20.63
CA TYR A 56 17.81 -23.44 -21.94
C TYR A 56 18.96 -24.44 -21.85
N SER A 57 19.30 -25.04 -22.99
CA SER A 57 20.39 -26.03 -23.09
C SER A 57 21.77 -25.47 -22.75
N ASP A 58 21.92 -24.14 -22.74
CA ASP A 58 23.15 -23.43 -22.35
C ASP A 58 23.27 -23.21 -20.83
N GLY A 59 22.32 -23.70 -20.03
CA GLY A 59 22.32 -23.56 -18.57
C GLY A 59 21.73 -22.25 -18.06
N THR A 60 21.14 -21.42 -18.93
CA THR A 60 20.48 -20.15 -18.56
C THR A 60 18.97 -20.32 -18.41
N PHE A 61 18.32 -19.46 -17.60
CA PHE A 61 16.86 -19.32 -17.61
C PHE A 61 16.38 -18.11 -18.41
N ARG A 62 17.22 -17.08 -18.50
CA ARG A 62 16.98 -15.78 -19.13
C ARG A 62 15.81 -15.02 -18.53
N PRO A 63 15.84 -14.71 -17.21
CA PRO A 63 14.71 -14.10 -16.50
C PRO A 63 14.33 -12.71 -17.03
N ASN A 64 15.30 -11.98 -17.57
CA ASN A 64 15.12 -10.59 -18.05
C ASN A 64 14.78 -10.51 -19.54
N ASP A 65 14.93 -11.60 -20.29
CA ASP A 65 14.58 -11.65 -21.71
C ASP A 65 13.08 -11.52 -21.90
N LYS A 66 12.65 -10.90 -23.00
CA LYS A 66 11.24 -10.78 -23.34
C LYS A 66 10.68 -12.13 -23.74
N ILE A 67 9.53 -12.50 -23.17
CA ILE A 67 8.85 -13.75 -23.48
C ILE A 67 7.89 -13.56 -24.67
N SER A 68 7.91 -14.50 -25.61
CA SER A 68 6.97 -14.52 -26.72
C SER A 68 5.57 -14.97 -26.28
N ARG A 69 4.56 -14.59 -27.06
CA ARG A 69 3.16 -15.00 -26.82
C ARG A 69 2.98 -16.52 -26.85
N ALA A 70 3.72 -17.24 -27.71
CA ALA A 70 3.71 -18.70 -27.76
C ALA A 70 4.34 -19.35 -26.52
N GLU A 71 5.47 -18.83 -26.03
CA GLU A 71 6.10 -19.33 -24.81
C GLU A 71 5.21 -19.10 -23.59
N PHE A 72 4.54 -17.95 -23.51
CA PHE A 72 3.57 -17.66 -22.46
C PHE A 72 2.43 -18.69 -22.42
N VAL A 73 1.87 -19.02 -23.59
CA VAL A 73 0.84 -20.05 -23.73
C VAL A 73 1.33 -21.44 -23.29
N LYS A 74 2.54 -21.82 -23.70
CA LYS A 74 3.14 -23.10 -23.31
C LYS A 74 3.29 -23.22 -21.78
N LEU A 75 3.74 -22.16 -21.11
CA LEU A 75 3.83 -22.14 -19.65
C LEU A 75 2.47 -22.39 -18.99
N ILE A 76 1.41 -21.76 -19.50
CA ILE A 76 0.04 -21.95 -19.00
C ILE A 76 -0.43 -23.38 -19.20
N ASN A 77 -0.32 -23.93 -20.42
CA ASN A 77 -0.75 -25.29 -20.73
C ASN A 77 -0.08 -26.30 -19.80
N SER A 78 1.23 -26.17 -19.62
CA SER A 78 2.01 -27.06 -18.75
C SER A 78 1.64 -26.91 -17.27
N SER A 79 1.24 -25.72 -16.83
CA SER A 79 0.94 -25.47 -15.41
C SER A 79 -0.47 -25.87 -14.99
N LEU A 80 -1.40 -25.93 -15.95
CA LEU A 80 -2.81 -26.29 -15.74
C LEU A 80 -3.18 -27.65 -16.33
N ASP A 81 -2.20 -28.36 -16.88
CA ASP A 81 -2.34 -29.69 -17.51
C ASP A 81 -3.42 -29.72 -18.61
N PHE A 82 -3.47 -28.64 -19.41
CA PHE A 82 -4.36 -28.59 -20.58
C PHE A 82 -3.78 -29.42 -21.72
N THR A 83 -4.55 -30.37 -22.24
CA THR A 83 -4.08 -31.31 -23.27
C THR A 83 -5.00 -31.45 -24.48
N GLU A 84 -6.27 -31.04 -24.37
CA GLU A 84 -7.23 -31.15 -25.46
C GLU A 84 -6.90 -30.16 -26.58
N ILE A 85 -7.10 -30.54 -27.83
CA ILE A 85 -6.80 -29.71 -29.01
C ILE A 85 -8.06 -29.38 -29.81
N GLU A 86 -8.02 -28.27 -30.55
CA GLU A 86 -8.95 -27.96 -31.62
C GLU A 86 -8.25 -27.44 -32.87
N ASN A 87 -8.97 -27.36 -34.00
CA ASN A 87 -8.44 -26.81 -35.23
C ASN A 87 -8.29 -25.29 -35.14
N ILE A 88 -7.15 -24.77 -35.59
CA ILE A 88 -6.85 -23.34 -35.62
C ILE A 88 -6.65 -22.86 -37.05
N ASN A 89 -7.03 -21.61 -37.32
CA ASN A 89 -6.95 -20.98 -38.65
C ASN A 89 -6.13 -19.67 -38.58
N PHE A 90 -4.91 -19.74 -38.04
CA PHE A 90 -3.99 -18.61 -38.00
C PHE A 90 -2.93 -18.76 -39.09
N ASN A 91 -2.82 -17.76 -39.97
CA ASN A 91 -1.92 -17.83 -41.13
C ASN A 91 -0.43 -17.71 -40.76
N ASP A 92 -0.14 -17.32 -39.52
CA ASP A 92 1.21 -17.18 -38.97
C ASP A 92 1.58 -18.31 -37.98
N VAL A 93 0.86 -19.43 -38.05
CA VAL A 93 1.07 -20.64 -37.23
C VAL A 93 1.03 -21.88 -38.13
N ASN A 94 2.19 -22.47 -38.43
CA ASN A 94 2.31 -23.62 -39.32
C ASN A 94 2.37 -24.93 -38.52
N GLU A 95 1.90 -26.05 -39.09
CA GLU A 95 1.86 -27.36 -38.43
C GLU A 95 3.22 -27.86 -37.92
N ASN A 96 4.32 -27.44 -38.56
CA ASN A 96 5.68 -27.81 -38.18
C ASN A 96 6.29 -26.89 -37.10
N ASP A 97 5.60 -25.83 -36.70
CA ASP A 97 6.09 -24.92 -35.65
C ASP A 97 5.94 -25.60 -34.27
N TRP A 98 6.96 -25.45 -33.41
CA TRP A 98 6.95 -26.08 -32.08
C TRP A 98 5.75 -25.65 -31.21
N PHE A 99 5.21 -24.45 -31.47
CA PHE A 99 4.07 -23.87 -30.77
C PHE A 99 2.72 -24.21 -31.38
N TYR A 100 2.67 -24.93 -32.52
CA TYR A 100 1.41 -25.23 -33.22
C TYR A 100 0.41 -25.92 -32.28
N LYS A 101 0.84 -27.02 -31.66
CA LYS A 101 0.01 -27.78 -30.72
C LYS A 101 -0.37 -26.95 -29.48
N GLU A 102 0.54 -26.14 -28.97
CA GLU A 102 0.29 -25.30 -27.79
C GLU A 102 -0.86 -24.30 -28.04
N ILE A 103 -0.92 -23.72 -29.25
CA ILE A 103 -1.97 -22.78 -29.64
C ILE A 103 -3.31 -23.51 -29.88
N GLN A 104 -3.28 -24.74 -30.42
CA GLN A 104 -4.48 -25.57 -30.51
C GLN A 104 -5.08 -25.87 -29.14
N ILE A 105 -4.24 -26.19 -28.16
CA ILE A 105 -4.67 -26.45 -26.79
C ILE A 105 -5.28 -25.18 -26.18
N ALA A 106 -4.56 -24.07 -26.30
CA ALA A 106 -5.01 -22.81 -25.75
C ALA A 106 -6.35 -22.34 -26.35
N LYS A 107 -6.53 -22.58 -27.65
CA LYS A 107 -7.79 -22.27 -28.36
C LYS A 107 -8.92 -23.13 -27.82
N LYS A 108 -8.67 -24.44 -27.65
CA LYS A 108 -9.62 -25.42 -27.10
C LYS A 108 -10.05 -25.10 -25.67
N SER A 109 -9.11 -24.65 -24.86
CA SER A 109 -9.37 -24.21 -23.49
C SER A 109 -10.05 -22.84 -23.41
N GLY A 110 -10.23 -22.14 -24.54
CA GLY A 110 -11.02 -20.92 -24.64
C GLY A 110 -10.38 -19.65 -24.08
N TYR A 111 -9.10 -19.69 -23.67
CA TYR A 111 -8.46 -18.55 -23.02
C TYR A 111 -7.63 -17.65 -23.96
N ILE A 112 -7.43 -18.05 -25.22
CA ILE A 112 -6.78 -17.20 -26.23
C ILE A 112 -7.74 -16.75 -27.33
N ASN A 113 -7.48 -15.53 -27.79
CA ASN A 113 -7.91 -15.03 -29.08
C ASN A 113 -6.67 -14.74 -29.96
N GLY A 114 -6.86 -14.65 -31.28
CA GLY A 114 -5.85 -14.07 -32.15
C GLY A 114 -5.73 -12.56 -31.90
N ILE A 115 -4.60 -11.97 -32.30
CA ILE A 115 -4.49 -10.50 -32.37
C ILE A 115 -5.33 -9.92 -33.52
N SER A 116 -5.76 -10.79 -34.44
CA SER A 116 -6.81 -10.56 -35.41
C SER A 116 -7.54 -11.89 -35.67
N VAL A 117 -8.57 -11.86 -36.52
CA VAL A 117 -9.30 -13.07 -36.94
C VAL A 117 -8.37 -14.12 -37.57
N THR A 118 -7.27 -13.70 -38.20
CA THR A 118 -6.37 -14.58 -38.99
C THR A 118 -4.94 -14.65 -38.50
N LYS A 119 -4.57 -13.95 -37.42
CA LYS A 119 -3.19 -13.91 -36.89
C LYS A 119 -3.14 -14.10 -35.38
N PHE A 120 -2.16 -14.87 -34.93
CA PHE A 120 -1.87 -15.06 -33.51
C PHE A 120 -0.64 -14.28 -33.01
N ALA A 121 0.34 -14.01 -33.87
CA ALA A 121 1.66 -13.44 -33.57
C ALA A 121 2.46 -14.23 -32.52
N PRO A 122 2.74 -15.54 -32.75
CA PRO A 122 3.33 -16.43 -31.75
C PRO A 122 4.70 -15.99 -31.24
N LEU A 123 5.56 -15.48 -32.13
CA LEU A 123 6.94 -15.09 -31.81
C LEU A 123 7.08 -13.65 -31.32
N LYS A 124 6.00 -12.86 -31.33
CA LYS A 124 6.06 -11.48 -30.84
C LYS A 124 6.11 -11.48 -29.31
N PRO A 125 6.93 -10.63 -28.67
CA PRO A 125 6.85 -10.40 -27.24
C PRO A 125 5.43 -10.04 -26.81
N ILE A 126 4.96 -10.67 -25.73
CA ILE A 126 3.63 -10.41 -25.19
C ILE A 126 3.65 -9.14 -24.33
N THR A 127 2.66 -8.27 -24.51
CA THR A 127 2.49 -7.12 -23.63
C THR A 127 1.85 -7.53 -22.31
N ARG A 128 2.06 -6.71 -21.27
CA ARG A 128 1.48 -6.95 -19.95
C ARG A 128 -0.05 -7.01 -19.98
N GLU A 129 -0.72 -6.11 -20.69
CA GLU A 129 -2.18 -6.14 -20.84
C GLU A 129 -2.68 -7.42 -21.54
N GLN A 130 -1.96 -7.91 -22.55
CA GLN A 130 -2.31 -9.15 -23.25
C GLN A 130 -2.16 -10.40 -22.36
N ALA A 131 -1.12 -10.44 -21.54
CA ALA A 131 -0.88 -11.53 -20.60
C ALA A 131 -1.97 -11.59 -19.52
N ILE A 132 -2.30 -10.44 -18.92
CA ILE A 132 -3.35 -10.34 -17.90
C ILE A 132 -4.70 -10.78 -18.48
N SER A 133 -5.03 -10.27 -19.66
CA SER A 133 -6.26 -10.63 -20.40
C SER A 133 -6.40 -12.14 -20.64
N ILE A 134 -5.30 -12.82 -20.97
CA ILE A 134 -5.28 -14.28 -21.08
C ILE A 134 -5.59 -14.95 -19.74
N LEU A 135 -4.92 -14.53 -18.67
CA LEU A 135 -5.06 -15.11 -17.33
C LEU A 135 -6.46 -14.91 -16.74
N VAL A 136 -7.08 -13.76 -17.02
CA VAL A 136 -8.46 -13.45 -16.64
C VAL A 136 -9.44 -14.42 -17.27
N ARG A 137 -9.27 -14.73 -18.56
CA ARG A 137 -10.14 -15.69 -19.27
C ARG A 137 -9.99 -17.12 -18.75
N ILE A 138 -8.78 -17.53 -18.38
CA ILE A 138 -8.56 -18.83 -17.71
C ILE A 138 -9.37 -18.90 -16.42
N SER A 139 -9.38 -17.80 -15.67
CA SER A 139 -10.02 -17.70 -14.37
C SER A 139 -11.52 -17.42 -14.46
N LYS A 140 -12.04 -17.19 -15.68
CA LYS A 140 -13.46 -16.86 -15.96
C LYS A 140 -13.98 -15.73 -15.07
N LEU A 141 -13.16 -14.71 -14.85
CA LEU A 141 -13.60 -13.53 -14.10
C LEU A 141 -14.59 -12.73 -14.94
N GLU A 142 -15.59 -12.15 -14.27
CA GLU A 142 -16.43 -11.16 -14.91
C GLU A 142 -15.67 -9.84 -15.05
N GLU A 143 -15.90 -9.13 -16.14
CA GLU A 143 -15.23 -7.86 -16.42
C GLU A 143 -15.58 -6.80 -15.36
N ASN A 144 -14.56 -6.05 -14.95
CA ASN A 144 -14.68 -4.90 -14.07
C ASN A 144 -13.90 -3.72 -14.67
N ASN A 145 -14.57 -2.59 -14.89
CA ASN A 145 -13.96 -1.42 -15.51
C ASN A 145 -13.18 -0.53 -14.54
N ASN A 146 -13.13 -0.87 -13.24
CA ASN A 146 -12.38 -0.11 -12.26
C ASN A 146 -10.87 -0.39 -12.39
N VAL A 147 -10.15 0.59 -12.91
CA VAL A 147 -8.69 0.56 -13.09
C VAL A 147 -8.02 1.77 -12.43
N ASP A 148 -8.72 2.46 -11.52
CA ASP A 148 -8.28 3.72 -10.90
C ASP A 148 -7.10 3.52 -9.95
N ILE A 149 -6.85 2.28 -9.53
CA ILE A 149 -5.67 1.93 -8.74
C ILE A 149 -4.36 2.10 -9.53
N PHE A 150 -4.42 2.19 -10.86
CA PHE A 150 -3.26 2.36 -11.73
C PHE A 150 -3.15 3.80 -12.23
N SER A 151 -2.00 4.45 -11.98
CA SER A 151 -1.75 5.84 -12.37
C SER A 151 -1.63 6.06 -13.88
N ASP A 152 -1.33 5.01 -14.65
CA ASP A 152 -1.24 4.99 -16.11
C ASP A 152 -2.44 4.26 -16.76
N ASN A 153 -3.61 4.26 -16.08
CA ASN A 153 -4.82 3.61 -16.58
C ASN A 153 -5.25 4.07 -17.98
N ASN A 154 -4.93 5.32 -18.36
CA ASN A 154 -5.18 5.89 -19.68
C ASN A 154 -4.36 5.22 -20.81
N GLN A 155 -3.33 4.44 -20.48
CA GLN A 155 -2.56 3.65 -21.45
C GLN A 155 -3.17 2.27 -21.71
N ILE A 156 -4.09 1.82 -20.86
CA ILE A 156 -4.77 0.53 -21.00
C ILE A 156 -5.61 0.56 -22.27
N SER A 157 -5.44 -0.43 -23.13
CA SER A 157 -6.28 -0.55 -24.31
C SER A 157 -7.74 -0.77 -23.92
N SER A 158 -8.69 -0.15 -24.61
CA SER A 158 -10.12 -0.21 -24.27
C SER A 158 -10.67 -1.63 -24.13
N TRP A 159 -10.18 -2.56 -24.96
CA TRP A 159 -10.56 -3.98 -24.92
C TRP A 159 -10.05 -4.73 -23.68
N ALA A 160 -9.05 -4.19 -22.99
CA ALA A 160 -8.41 -4.81 -21.84
C ALA A 160 -8.88 -4.21 -20.50
N ILE A 161 -9.61 -3.07 -20.50
CA ILE A 161 -10.02 -2.37 -19.28
C ILE A 161 -10.81 -3.29 -18.35
N GLY A 162 -11.84 -3.94 -18.87
CA GLY A 162 -12.70 -4.84 -18.10
C GLY A 162 -11.94 -6.03 -17.52
N GLU A 163 -11.05 -6.64 -18.31
CA GLU A 163 -10.26 -7.80 -17.88
C GLU A 163 -9.19 -7.40 -16.86
N ILE A 164 -8.53 -6.26 -17.05
CA ILE A 164 -7.49 -5.77 -16.13
C ILE A 164 -8.09 -5.34 -14.80
N GLY A 165 -9.22 -4.62 -14.78
CA GLY A 165 -9.87 -4.25 -13.53
C GLY A 165 -10.33 -5.48 -12.75
N ALA A 166 -10.80 -6.52 -13.45
CA ALA A 166 -11.15 -7.80 -12.81
C ALA A 166 -9.91 -8.49 -12.20
N ALA A 167 -8.79 -8.53 -12.93
CA ALA A 167 -7.54 -9.10 -12.42
C ALA A 167 -7.00 -8.34 -11.20
N ALA A 168 -7.12 -7.01 -11.23
CA ALA A 168 -6.71 -6.13 -10.15
C ALA A 168 -7.55 -6.35 -8.90
N GLU A 169 -8.86 -6.46 -9.07
CA GLU A 169 -9.82 -6.70 -7.99
C GLU A 169 -9.51 -7.99 -7.21
N VAL A 170 -9.14 -9.06 -7.91
CA VAL A 170 -8.85 -10.36 -7.29
C VAL A 170 -7.37 -10.53 -6.89
N GLY A 171 -6.56 -9.47 -7.03
CA GLY A 171 -5.14 -9.48 -6.67
C GLY A 171 -4.25 -10.36 -7.57
N PHE A 172 -4.72 -10.72 -8.76
CA PHE A 172 -3.90 -11.45 -9.74
C PHE A 172 -2.84 -10.57 -10.37
N VAL A 173 -3.15 -9.28 -10.52
CA VAL A 173 -2.20 -8.27 -10.93
C VAL A 173 -2.13 -7.14 -9.92
N GLU A 174 -0.90 -6.77 -9.59
CA GLU A 174 -0.58 -5.58 -8.82
C GLU A 174 0.16 -4.59 -9.72
N GLY A 175 0.05 -3.30 -9.37
CA GLY A 175 0.87 -2.25 -9.96
C GLY A 175 2.32 -2.37 -9.50
N TYR A 176 3.23 -1.69 -10.19
CA TYR A 176 4.58 -1.48 -9.69
C TYR A 176 4.55 -0.49 -8.50
N ASN A 177 5.66 -0.37 -7.78
CA ASN A 177 5.76 0.52 -6.60
C ASN A 177 5.40 2.00 -6.89
N ASP A 178 5.50 2.43 -8.15
CA ASP A 178 5.11 3.77 -8.64
C ASP A 178 3.62 3.89 -9.00
N LYS A 179 2.81 2.89 -8.62
CA LYS A 179 1.38 2.74 -8.93
C LYS A 179 1.06 2.58 -10.42
N THR A 180 2.05 2.32 -11.29
CA THR A 180 1.80 2.06 -12.71
C THR A 180 1.49 0.59 -12.96
N LEU A 181 0.69 0.28 -13.99
CA LEU A 181 0.50 -1.06 -14.53
C LEU A 181 1.50 -1.36 -15.64
N ARG A 182 1.89 -0.36 -16.43
CA ARG A 182 2.71 -0.46 -17.65
C ARG A 182 2.09 -1.41 -18.69
N PRO A 183 0.83 -1.20 -19.08
CA PRO A 183 0.03 -2.18 -19.84
C PRO A 183 0.64 -2.54 -21.20
N ARG A 184 1.30 -1.58 -21.87
CA ARG A 184 1.90 -1.77 -23.20
C ARG A 184 3.34 -2.30 -23.17
N ASN A 185 3.94 -2.43 -22.00
CA ASN A 185 5.31 -2.96 -21.89
C ASN A 185 5.32 -4.45 -22.18
N ASN A 186 6.34 -4.91 -22.89
CA ASN A 186 6.58 -6.34 -23.08
C ASN A 186 7.09 -6.95 -21.78
N LEU A 187 6.54 -8.10 -21.39
CA LEU A 187 6.95 -8.80 -20.18
C LEU A 187 8.32 -9.46 -20.35
N SER A 188 9.15 -9.39 -19.31
CA SER A 188 10.24 -10.35 -19.16
C SER A 188 9.70 -11.74 -18.84
N ARG A 189 10.51 -12.76 -19.06
CA ARG A 189 10.16 -14.15 -18.74
C ARG A 189 9.87 -14.33 -17.25
N ALA A 190 10.62 -13.66 -16.37
CA ALA A 190 10.36 -13.66 -14.93
C ALA A 190 9.05 -12.95 -14.56
N GLU A 191 8.75 -11.79 -15.17
CA GLU A 191 7.49 -11.08 -14.92
C GLU A 191 6.28 -11.91 -15.37
N ALA A 192 6.39 -12.60 -16.50
CA ALA A 192 5.36 -13.51 -16.98
C ALA A 192 5.15 -14.71 -16.04
N LEU A 193 6.24 -15.31 -15.55
CA LEU A 193 6.17 -16.40 -14.58
C LEU A 193 5.44 -15.95 -13.31
N LYS A 194 5.72 -14.72 -12.84
CA LYS A 194 5.07 -14.15 -11.66
C LYS A 194 3.57 -13.96 -11.86
N LEU A 195 3.15 -13.47 -13.03
CA LEU A 195 1.72 -13.32 -13.34
C LEU A 195 1.02 -14.68 -13.41
N ILE A 196 1.63 -15.69 -14.02
CA ILE A 196 1.03 -17.04 -14.05
C ILE A 196 0.99 -17.64 -12.64
N ASP A 197 2.04 -17.44 -11.83
CA ASP A 197 2.11 -17.95 -10.44
C ASP A 197 0.99 -17.41 -9.58
N ASN A 198 0.71 -16.10 -9.71
CA ASN A 198 -0.37 -15.42 -9.01
C ASN A 198 -1.76 -15.95 -9.36
N VAL A 199 -1.91 -16.75 -10.41
CA VAL A 199 -3.21 -17.27 -10.88
C VAL A 199 -3.28 -18.79 -10.71
N VAL A 200 -2.22 -19.49 -11.10
CA VAL A 200 -2.17 -20.95 -11.06
C VAL A 200 -1.93 -21.47 -9.64
N PHE A 201 -1.14 -20.76 -8.85
CA PHE A 201 -0.82 -21.15 -7.47
C PHE A 201 -1.49 -20.27 -6.42
N SER A 202 -2.27 -19.26 -6.82
CA SER A 202 -3.21 -18.65 -5.90
C SER A 202 -4.22 -19.71 -5.49
N LYS A 203 -4.08 -20.24 -4.27
CA LYS A 203 -5.09 -21.11 -3.64
C LYS A 203 -6.33 -20.31 -3.23
N ASN A 204 -6.64 -19.27 -4.00
CA ASN A 204 -7.75 -18.34 -3.77
C ASN A 204 -9.03 -18.98 -4.29
N ILE A 205 -10.13 -18.73 -3.60
CA ILE A 205 -11.48 -19.03 -4.08
C ILE A 205 -12.14 -17.72 -4.50
N ILE A 206 -12.70 -17.67 -5.69
CA ILE A 206 -13.31 -16.46 -6.25
C ILE A 206 -14.82 -16.70 -6.41
N ILE A 207 -15.61 -15.82 -5.82
CA ILE A 207 -17.07 -15.85 -5.83
C ILE A 207 -17.56 -14.72 -6.74
N ASN A 208 -18.00 -15.07 -7.96
CA ASN A 208 -18.34 -14.13 -9.03
C ASN A 208 -19.84 -14.01 -9.34
N GLY A 209 -20.71 -14.72 -8.62
CA GLY A 209 -22.14 -14.73 -8.91
C GLY A 209 -23.00 -15.13 -7.72
N ASP A 210 -24.29 -14.84 -7.84
CA ASP A 210 -25.27 -15.01 -6.77
C ASP A 210 -25.46 -16.48 -6.34
N ASN A 211 -25.73 -16.68 -5.05
CA ASN A 211 -25.95 -17.95 -4.37
C ASN A 211 -24.81 -18.97 -4.51
N GLN A 212 -23.58 -18.48 -4.70
CA GLN A 212 -22.42 -19.35 -4.68
C GLN A 212 -22.09 -19.76 -3.26
N THR A 213 -21.75 -21.05 -3.12
CA THR A 213 -21.50 -21.65 -1.82
C THR A 213 -20.15 -22.38 -1.81
N VAL A 214 -19.33 -22.08 -0.81
CA VAL A 214 -18.04 -22.71 -0.55
C VAL A 214 -18.15 -23.47 0.76
N LYS A 215 -17.99 -24.81 0.74
CA LYS A 215 -18.14 -25.64 1.94
C LYS A 215 -16.98 -26.60 2.20
N ASP A 216 -16.81 -26.95 3.48
CA ASP A 216 -16.01 -28.09 3.97
C ASP A 216 -14.56 -28.09 3.47
N ASN A 217 -13.88 -26.95 3.57
CA ASN A 217 -12.55 -26.77 2.96
C ASN A 217 -11.62 -25.90 3.81
N ILE A 218 -10.32 -26.18 3.72
CA ILE A 218 -9.26 -25.30 4.20
C ILE A 218 -8.77 -24.50 3.00
N ILE A 219 -9.11 -23.22 2.98
CA ILE A 219 -8.74 -22.28 1.93
C ILE A 219 -7.44 -21.62 2.32
N GLU A 220 -6.37 -22.12 1.72
CA GLU A 220 -5.02 -21.67 1.98
C GLU A 220 -4.73 -20.26 1.43
N GLY A 221 -5.46 -19.83 0.40
CA GLY A 221 -5.40 -18.47 -0.15
C GLY A 221 -6.52 -17.58 0.36
N ASN A 222 -6.85 -16.56 -0.43
CA ASN A 222 -7.94 -15.62 -0.15
C ASN A 222 -9.28 -16.17 -0.62
N VAL A 223 -10.37 -15.79 0.03
CA VAL A 223 -11.71 -15.88 -0.56
C VAL A 223 -12.07 -14.50 -1.08
N ILE A 224 -12.45 -14.37 -2.34
CA ILE A 224 -12.66 -13.07 -2.97
C ILE A 224 -14.09 -13.03 -3.49
N VAL A 225 -14.93 -12.26 -2.81
CA VAL A 225 -16.27 -11.93 -3.26
C VAL A 225 -16.18 -10.70 -4.14
N THR A 226 -16.35 -10.90 -5.44
CA THR A 226 -16.13 -9.82 -6.43
C THR A 226 -17.36 -8.96 -6.60
N GLN A 227 -17.18 -7.78 -7.19
CA GLN A 227 -18.23 -6.81 -7.51
C GLN A 227 -19.30 -7.39 -8.43
N SER A 228 -19.00 -8.42 -9.20
CA SER A 228 -19.99 -9.07 -10.06
C SER A 228 -21.10 -9.79 -9.27
N LEU A 229 -20.87 -10.10 -7.98
CA LEU A 229 -21.94 -10.55 -7.10
C LEU A 229 -23.10 -9.54 -7.01
N LYS A 230 -22.83 -8.25 -7.24
CA LYS A 230 -23.82 -7.15 -7.16
C LYS A 230 -24.52 -7.17 -5.79
N GLU A 231 -25.84 -7.34 -5.75
CA GLU A 231 -26.64 -7.44 -4.53
C GLU A 231 -26.92 -8.89 -4.12
N GLY A 232 -26.32 -9.87 -4.80
CA GLY A 232 -26.50 -11.30 -4.52
C GLY A 232 -25.73 -11.79 -3.29
N ASN A 233 -25.82 -13.10 -3.05
CA ASN A 233 -25.43 -13.76 -1.83
C ASN A 233 -24.24 -14.71 -2.03
N ALA A 234 -23.36 -14.75 -1.04
CA ALA A 234 -22.24 -15.66 -0.95
C ALA A 234 -22.31 -16.43 0.37
N TYR A 235 -22.18 -17.75 0.31
CA TYR A 235 -22.26 -18.64 1.46
C TYR A 235 -20.91 -19.34 1.65
N LEU A 236 -20.31 -19.18 2.82
CA LEU A 236 -19.07 -19.81 3.23
C LEU A 236 -19.39 -20.65 4.47
N GLU A 237 -19.36 -21.98 4.35
CA GLU A 237 -19.85 -22.88 5.41
C GLU A 237 -18.82 -23.93 5.80
N ASN A 238 -18.53 -24.08 7.10
CA ASN A 238 -17.57 -25.06 7.61
C ASN A 238 -16.18 -24.95 6.96
N ILE A 239 -15.67 -23.73 6.84
CA ILE A 239 -14.38 -23.48 6.20
C ILE A 239 -13.38 -22.84 7.17
N GLU A 240 -12.09 -23.04 6.87
CA GLU A 240 -11.01 -22.26 7.44
C GLU A 240 -10.30 -21.49 6.34
N VAL A 241 -10.21 -20.16 6.45
CA VAL A 241 -9.50 -19.29 5.50
C VAL A 241 -8.17 -18.86 6.12
N LYS A 242 -7.06 -19.36 5.58
CA LYS A 242 -5.69 -18.99 5.99
C LYS A 242 -5.32 -17.60 5.48
N GLY A 243 -5.75 -17.25 4.27
CA GLY A 243 -5.63 -15.90 3.72
C GLY A 243 -6.69 -14.94 4.26
N SER A 244 -7.09 -13.99 3.42
CA SER A 244 -8.13 -13.00 3.71
C SER A 244 -9.42 -13.30 2.97
N ILE A 245 -10.56 -12.98 3.59
CA ILE A 245 -11.84 -12.87 2.88
C ILE A 245 -11.98 -11.42 2.41
N ILE A 246 -12.00 -11.20 1.11
CA ILE A 246 -12.08 -9.87 0.48
C ILE A 246 -13.49 -9.71 -0.07
N VAL A 247 -14.22 -8.72 0.45
CA VAL A 247 -15.62 -8.44 0.11
C VAL A 247 -15.70 -7.16 -0.70
N ASN A 248 -15.80 -7.32 -2.02
CA ASN A 248 -15.95 -6.23 -2.99
C ASN A 248 -17.37 -6.17 -3.60
N GLY A 249 -18.17 -7.24 -3.48
CA GLY A 249 -19.58 -7.31 -3.87
C GLY A 249 -20.51 -7.68 -2.70
N GLY A 250 -21.80 -7.84 -2.99
CA GLY A 250 -22.85 -8.15 -2.03
C GLY A 250 -23.75 -6.95 -1.71
N GLY A 251 -24.99 -7.26 -1.30
CA GLY A 251 -26.02 -6.31 -0.87
C GLY A 251 -26.34 -6.39 0.63
N THR A 252 -27.53 -5.91 1.01
CA THR A 252 -27.93 -5.80 2.44
C THR A 252 -28.19 -7.13 3.16
N ASP A 253 -28.19 -8.26 2.45
CA ASP A 253 -28.31 -9.60 3.03
C ASP A 253 -27.52 -10.62 2.22
N SER A 254 -26.19 -10.50 2.20
CA SER A 254 -25.39 -11.13 1.15
C SER A 254 -24.32 -12.10 1.63
N ILE A 255 -23.43 -11.68 2.53
CA ILE A 255 -22.23 -12.48 2.84
C ILE A 255 -22.47 -13.28 4.11
N HIS A 256 -22.66 -14.59 3.99
CA HIS A 256 -22.92 -15.50 5.10
C HIS A 256 -21.69 -16.37 5.38
N LEU A 257 -21.16 -16.25 6.59
CA LEU A 257 -19.99 -16.95 7.11
C LEU A 257 -20.44 -17.86 8.23
N LYS A 258 -20.73 -19.11 7.90
CA LYS A 258 -21.31 -20.09 8.82
C LYS A 258 -20.23 -21.07 9.28
N ASN A 259 -20.03 -21.20 10.59
CA ASN A 259 -18.98 -22.06 11.16
C ASN A 259 -17.62 -21.86 10.45
N THR A 260 -17.22 -20.60 10.30
CA THR A 260 -16.06 -20.17 9.52
C THR A 260 -14.97 -19.62 10.42
N LEU A 261 -13.75 -20.12 10.24
CA LEU A 261 -12.55 -19.56 10.88
C LEU A 261 -11.81 -18.70 9.86
N ALA A 262 -11.61 -17.41 10.15
CA ALA A 262 -10.86 -16.52 9.26
C ALA A 262 -9.87 -15.64 10.03
N ASN A 263 -8.68 -15.45 9.46
CA ASN A 263 -7.73 -14.49 10.02
C ASN A 263 -8.21 -13.06 9.76
N ASN A 264 -8.52 -12.75 8.51
CA ASN A 264 -8.83 -11.37 8.09
C ASN A 264 -10.06 -11.34 7.19
N ILE A 265 -10.92 -10.35 7.37
CA ILE A 265 -11.93 -9.92 6.42
C ILE A 265 -11.61 -8.47 6.01
N ILE A 266 -11.68 -8.18 4.72
CA ILE A 266 -11.50 -6.83 4.18
C ILE A 266 -12.76 -6.49 3.39
N VAL A 267 -13.48 -5.45 3.80
CA VAL A 267 -14.72 -5.00 3.16
C VAL A 267 -14.44 -3.70 2.41
N ASN A 268 -14.44 -3.77 1.08
CA ASN A 268 -14.17 -2.63 0.20
C ASN A 268 -15.42 -2.17 -0.57
N LYS A 269 -16.61 -2.64 -0.21
CA LYS A 269 -17.85 -2.28 -0.90
C LYS A 269 -18.25 -0.82 -0.59
N PRO A 270 -18.33 0.07 -1.59
CA PRO A 270 -18.74 1.46 -1.34
C PRO A 270 -20.22 1.60 -0.97
N THR A 271 -21.07 0.71 -1.49
CA THR A 271 -22.50 0.63 -1.12
C THR A 271 -22.71 -0.35 0.03
N LYS A 272 -23.90 -0.30 0.64
CA LYS A 272 -24.20 -1.12 1.81
C LYS A 272 -24.07 -2.62 1.52
N VAL A 273 -23.25 -3.31 2.31
CA VAL A 273 -23.11 -4.77 2.33
C VAL A 273 -23.32 -5.31 3.74
N ARG A 274 -23.98 -6.46 3.87
CA ARG A 274 -24.08 -7.21 5.13
C ARG A 274 -23.11 -8.39 5.14
N VAL A 275 -22.31 -8.47 6.19
CA VAL A 275 -21.44 -9.61 6.49
C VAL A 275 -21.93 -10.26 7.79
N SER A 276 -22.41 -11.49 7.68
CA SER A 276 -23.09 -12.27 8.72
C SER A 276 -22.20 -13.41 9.18
N LEU A 277 -21.77 -13.40 10.43
CA LEU A 277 -21.03 -14.48 11.08
C LEU A 277 -22.05 -15.30 11.89
N GLU A 278 -22.20 -16.55 11.48
CA GLU A 278 -23.23 -17.47 11.95
C GLU A 278 -22.59 -18.74 12.55
N GLU A 279 -23.24 -19.31 13.55
CA GLU A 279 -22.78 -20.43 14.37
C GLU A 279 -21.42 -20.13 15.02
N ASN A 280 -20.45 -21.04 14.96
CA ASN A 280 -19.16 -20.88 15.65
C ASN A 280 -18.13 -20.12 14.78
N SER A 281 -18.53 -19.05 14.12
CA SER A 281 -17.62 -18.28 13.25
C SER A 281 -16.71 -17.36 14.07
N ASN A 282 -15.40 -17.49 13.89
CA ASN A 282 -14.40 -16.68 14.58
C ASN A 282 -13.49 -15.97 13.58
N VAL A 283 -13.42 -14.65 13.72
CA VAL A 283 -12.64 -13.78 12.85
C VAL A 283 -11.67 -12.93 13.67
N LYS A 284 -10.37 -13.00 13.37
CA LYS A 284 -9.38 -12.23 14.14
C LYS A 284 -9.40 -10.73 13.80
N SER A 285 -9.60 -10.37 12.55
CA SER A 285 -9.63 -8.97 12.13
C SER A 285 -10.61 -8.71 11.00
N VAL A 286 -11.37 -7.63 11.10
CA VAL A 286 -12.22 -7.11 10.02
C VAL A 286 -11.80 -5.68 9.72
N ASN A 287 -11.36 -5.39 8.50
CA ASN A 287 -11.08 -4.04 8.03
C ASN A 287 -12.23 -3.56 7.14
N ILE A 288 -12.87 -2.46 7.52
CA ILE A 288 -14.04 -1.91 6.83
C ILE A 288 -13.64 -0.60 6.17
N ASN A 289 -13.47 -0.64 4.84
CA ASN A 289 -13.15 0.51 3.98
C ASN A 289 -14.41 1.07 3.25
N GLY A 290 -15.60 0.62 3.63
CA GLY A 290 -16.85 0.86 2.89
C GLY A 290 -18.09 0.90 3.79
N ASN A 291 -19.28 0.80 3.19
CA ASN A 291 -20.54 0.82 3.93
C ASN A 291 -20.92 -0.62 4.34
N CYS A 292 -20.73 -0.97 5.61
CA CYS A 292 -20.84 -2.34 6.08
C CYS A 292 -21.76 -2.46 7.30
N LYS A 293 -22.63 -3.48 7.27
CA LYS A 293 -23.27 -4.05 8.45
C LYS A 293 -22.58 -5.38 8.77
N LEU A 294 -21.82 -5.43 9.87
CA LEU A 294 -21.19 -6.63 10.39
C LEU A 294 -22.06 -7.19 11.52
N GLU A 295 -22.48 -8.44 11.39
CA GLU A 295 -23.29 -9.11 12.41
C GLU A 295 -22.61 -10.39 12.83
N ALA A 296 -22.28 -10.51 14.11
CA ALA A 296 -21.91 -11.79 14.70
C ALA A 296 -23.07 -12.31 15.56
N ASP A 297 -23.46 -13.55 15.34
CA ASP A 297 -24.42 -14.19 16.22
C ASP A 297 -23.83 -14.43 17.63
N LYS A 298 -24.64 -15.03 18.51
CA LYS A 298 -24.26 -15.25 19.92
C LYS A 298 -23.05 -16.17 20.12
N ASP A 299 -22.77 -17.04 19.16
CA ASP A 299 -21.73 -18.08 19.23
C ASP A 299 -20.49 -17.68 18.40
N SER A 300 -20.62 -16.64 17.57
CA SER A 300 -19.56 -16.04 16.77
C SER A 300 -18.86 -14.88 17.49
N THR A 301 -17.61 -14.62 17.11
CA THR A 301 -16.78 -13.55 17.71
C THR A 301 -15.87 -12.87 16.71
N VAL A 302 -15.59 -11.59 16.93
CA VAL A 302 -14.59 -10.82 16.18
C VAL A 302 -13.55 -10.20 17.12
N ASP A 303 -12.25 -10.51 16.96
CA ASP A 303 -11.22 -9.98 17.89
C ASP A 303 -10.85 -8.52 17.62
N LYS A 304 -10.97 -8.07 16.38
CA LYS A 304 -10.60 -6.70 15.98
C LYS A 304 -11.45 -6.23 14.81
N VAL A 305 -12.00 -5.03 14.92
CA VAL A 305 -12.59 -4.30 13.80
C VAL A 305 -11.81 -3.00 13.61
N ILE A 306 -11.40 -2.72 12.37
CA ILE A 306 -10.82 -1.44 11.96
C ILE A 306 -11.83 -0.77 11.05
N VAL A 307 -12.24 0.44 11.41
CA VAL A 307 -13.15 1.27 10.63
C VAL A 307 -12.33 2.38 9.96
N ASN A 308 -12.28 2.32 8.64
CA ASN A 308 -11.65 3.30 7.78
C ASN A 308 -12.66 3.70 6.67
N SER A 309 -13.80 4.24 7.09
CA SER A 309 -14.94 4.48 6.20
C SER A 309 -15.65 5.79 6.54
N GLU A 310 -15.92 6.60 5.52
CA GLU A 310 -16.76 7.79 5.64
C GLU A 310 -18.27 7.47 5.58
N ASN A 311 -18.64 6.20 5.53
CA ASN A 311 -20.03 5.75 5.56
C ASN A 311 -20.47 5.38 6.98
N THR A 312 -21.77 5.15 7.16
CA THR A 312 -22.29 4.47 8.35
C THR A 312 -21.80 3.02 8.38
N VAL A 313 -21.20 2.63 9.50
CA VAL A 313 -20.85 1.24 9.80
C VAL A 313 -21.72 0.76 10.96
N VAL A 314 -22.36 -0.40 10.78
CA VAL A 314 -23.24 -0.99 11.79
C VAL A 314 -22.60 -2.28 12.29
N LEU A 315 -22.39 -2.41 13.60
CA LEU A 315 -21.77 -3.58 14.22
C LEU A 315 -22.71 -4.19 15.25
N SER A 316 -22.74 -5.52 15.33
CA SER A 316 -23.54 -6.27 16.31
C SER A 316 -22.85 -7.56 16.71
N GLY A 317 -23.21 -8.09 17.89
CA GLY A 317 -22.62 -9.30 18.45
C GLY A 317 -21.37 -9.03 19.30
N LYS A 318 -20.59 -10.09 19.52
CA LYS A 318 -19.39 -10.05 20.39
C LYS A 318 -18.16 -9.59 19.62
N ILE A 319 -17.64 -8.42 19.97
CA ILE A 319 -16.47 -7.82 19.33
C ILE A 319 -15.46 -7.43 20.40
N ARG A 320 -14.21 -7.86 20.29
CA ARG A 320 -13.22 -7.56 21.32
C ARG A 320 -12.76 -6.10 21.24
N ASN A 321 -12.21 -5.67 20.10
CA ASN A 321 -11.71 -4.30 19.95
C ASN A 321 -12.21 -3.65 18.67
N ILE A 322 -12.58 -2.38 18.74
CA ILE A 322 -12.92 -1.53 17.60
C ILE A 322 -11.93 -0.37 17.55
N TYR A 323 -11.34 -0.15 16.38
CA TYR A 323 -10.48 1.00 16.11
C TYR A 323 -11.10 1.82 14.99
N VAL A 324 -11.39 3.09 15.25
CA VAL A 324 -11.89 4.02 14.24
C VAL A 324 -10.74 4.92 13.82
N GLU A 325 -10.13 4.58 12.67
CA GLU A 325 -9.08 5.38 12.04
C GLU A 325 -9.66 6.50 11.18
N LYS A 326 -10.82 6.24 10.56
CA LYS A 326 -11.59 7.19 9.77
C LYS A 326 -13.07 6.83 9.83
N GLY A 327 -13.92 7.79 10.17
CA GLY A 327 -15.32 7.50 10.48
C GLY A 327 -16.26 8.66 10.18
N SER A 328 -17.48 8.36 9.71
CA SER A 328 -18.60 9.32 9.79
C SER A 328 -19.58 8.94 10.90
N LYS A 329 -20.04 7.68 10.90
CA LYS A 329 -20.99 7.18 11.90
C LYS A 329 -20.76 5.71 12.21
N LEU A 330 -20.73 5.37 13.50
CA LEU A 330 -20.67 4.01 14.00
C LEU A 330 -21.95 3.69 14.77
N GLU A 331 -22.67 2.65 14.39
CA GLU A 331 -23.87 2.18 15.10
C GLU A 331 -23.59 0.81 15.72
N LEU A 332 -23.80 0.69 17.02
CA LEU A 332 -23.72 -0.56 17.78
C LEU A 332 -25.14 -1.01 18.11
N ILE A 333 -25.49 -2.21 17.64
CA ILE A 333 -26.83 -2.79 17.76
C ILE A 333 -26.71 -4.14 18.48
N GLY A 334 -27.15 -4.24 19.73
CA GLY A 334 -26.96 -5.42 20.57
C GLY A 334 -25.50 -5.88 20.64
N ALA A 335 -24.55 -4.94 20.59
CA ALA A 335 -23.12 -5.24 20.54
C ALA A 335 -22.54 -5.39 21.95
N GLN A 336 -21.66 -6.37 22.15
CA GLN A 336 -20.86 -6.53 23.36
C GLN A 336 -19.40 -6.27 23.01
N VAL A 337 -18.86 -5.16 23.48
CA VAL A 337 -17.53 -4.67 23.05
C VAL A 337 -16.57 -4.52 24.23
N GLU A 338 -15.36 -5.10 24.17
CA GLU A 338 -14.37 -4.87 25.25
C GLU A 338 -13.72 -3.48 25.14
N SER A 339 -13.34 -3.04 23.93
CA SER A 339 -12.81 -1.69 23.76
C SER A 339 -13.16 -1.02 22.43
N ILE A 340 -13.32 0.29 22.47
CA ILE A 340 -13.41 1.17 21.30
C ILE A 340 -12.34 2.25 21.42
N THR A 341 -11.52 2.43 20.39
CA THR A 341 -10.60 3.57 20.28
C THR A 341 -10.96 4.41 19.07
N VAL A 342 -11.06 5.71 19.27
CA VAL A 342 -11.52 6.67 18.26
C VAL A 342 -10.45 7.73 18.00
N ASP A 343 -9.85 7.66 16.82
CA ASP A 343 -8.78 8.57 16.38
C ASP A 343 -9.24 9.61 15.35
N ASP A 344 -10.51 9.58 14.96
CA ASP A 344 -11.17 10.52 14.04
C ASP A 344 -12.48 11.06 14.62
N GLN A 345 -13.00 12.15 14.07
CA GLN A 345 -14.27 12.73 14.49
C GLN A 345 -15.45 11.98 13.85
N LEU A 346 -16.30 11.34 14.68
CA LEU A 346 -17.53 10.67 14.23
C LEU A 346 -18.66 10.77 15.26
N ASP A 347 -19.85 10.34 14.85
CA ASP A 347 -20.94 10.02 15.78
C ASP A 347 -20.97 8.51 16.07
N ILE A 348 -21.12 8.15 17.35
CA ILE A 348 -21.31 6.77 17.81
C ILE A 348 -22.72 6.65 18.37
N TYR A 349 -23.46 5.63 17.94
CA TYR A 349 -24.78 5.30 18.46
C TYR A 349 -24.78 3.93 19.13
N LEU A 350 -25.30 3.83 20.34
CA LEU A 350 -25.48 2.58 21.09
C LEU A 350 -26.98 2.35 21.30
N ASP A 351 -27.51 1.25 20.78
CA ASP A 351 -28.87 0.84 21.15
C ASP A 351 -28.96 0.36 22.61
N SER A 352 -30.18 0.14 23.09
CA SER A 352 -30.46 -0.23 24.49
C SER A 352 -29.81 -1.54 24.93
N ASP A 353 -29.45 -2.43 24.00
CA ASP A 353 -28.87 -3.74 24.27
C ASP A 353 -27.34 -3.74 24.12
N SER A 354 -26.74 -2.61 23.74
CA SER A 354 -25.29 -2.49 23.52
C SER A 354 -24.54 -2.15 24.81
N LEU A 355 -23.48 -2.91 25.06
CA LEU A 355 -22.60 -2.80 26.22
C LEU A 355 -21.15 -2.62 25.76
N VAL A 356 -20.46 -1.61 26.29
CA VAL A 356 -19.04 -1.37 26.00
C VAL A 356 -18.23 -1.25 27.29
N ASP A 357 -17.15 -2.02 27.42
CA ASP A 357 -16.34 -1.99 28.64
C ASP A 357 -15.43 -0.75 28.69
N LEU A 358 -14.76 -0.42 27.59
CA LEU A 358 -13.88 0.75 27.51
C LEU A 358 -14.11 1.53 26.21
N VAL A 359 -14.28 2.84 26.31
CA VAL A 359 -14.26 3.75 25.17
C VAL A 359 -13.15 4.79 25.36
N THR A 360 -12.19 4.85 24.45
CA THR A 360 -11.11 5.85 24.41
C THR A 360 -11.34 6.81 23.25
N ILE A 361 -11.53 8.09 23.55
CA ILE A 361 -11.84 9.13 22.57
C ILE A 361 -10.67 10.12 22.44
N ASN A 362 -10.03 10.16 21.27
CA ASN A 362 -8.91 11.05 20.97
C ASN A 362 -9.30 12.25 20.07
N LYS A 363 -10.54 12.29 19.56
CA LYS A 363 -11.11 13.38 18.75
C LYS A 363 -12.55 13.71 19.18
N PRO A 364 -13.01 14.98 19.08
CA PRO A 364 -14.37 15.35 19.47
C PRO A 364 -15.40 14.40 18.84
N THR A 365 -16.27 13.82 19.66
CA THR A 365 -17.15 12.71 19.28
C THR A 365 -18.46 12.84 20.05
N ASN A 366 -19.59 12.61 19.37
CA ASN A 366 -20.87 12.44 20.03
C ASN A 366 -21.14 10.95 20.23
N ILE A 367 -21.47 10.55 21.45
CA ILE A 367 -21.88 9.20 21.82
C ILE A 367 -23.34 9.30 22.25
N LEU A 368 -24.24 8.67 21.49
CA LEU A 368 -25.68 8.82 21.62
C LEU A 368 -26.36 7.47 21.82
N GLY A 369 -27.52 7.46 22.48
CA GLY A 369 -28.42 6.31 22.50
C GLY A 369 -28.80 5.85 23.91
N GLU A 370 -29.15 4.58 24.04
CA GLU A 370 -29.68 4.01 25.29
C GLU A 370 -28.78 2.91 25.89
N GLY A 371 -27.67 2.59 25.23
CA GLY A 371 -26.70 1.61 25.73
C GLY A 371 -25.84 2.15 26.87
N SER A 372 -24.93 1.30 27.35
CA SER A 372 -24.08 1.60 28.51
C SER A 372 -22.60 1.42 28.25
N ILE A 373 -21.78 2.28 28.86
CA ILE A 373 -20.33 2.26 28.84
C ILE A 373 -19.81 2.11 30.28
N LYS A 374 -18.94 1.13 30.55
CA LYS A 374 -18.34 0.99 31.90
C LYS A 374 -17.29 2.06 32.14
N GLU A 375 -16.37 2.26 31.21
CA GLU A 375 -15.30 3.25 31.33
C GLU A 375 -15.14 4.09 30.05
N LEU A 376 -15.17 5.41 30.20
CA LEU A 376 -14.91 6.38 29.13
C LEU A 376 -13.61 7.14 29.44
N GLU A 377 -12.57 6.91 28.63
CA GLU A 377 -11.33 7.67 28.61
C GLU A 377 -11.44 8.84 27.60
N ALA A 378 -11.59 10.05 28.12
CA ALA A 378 -11.72 11.28 27.35
C ALA A 378 -10.35 11.96 27.21
N ASN A 379 -9.72 11.87 26.03
CA ASN A 379 -8.41 12.49 25.75
C ASN A 379 -8.52 13.82 24.96
N THR A 380 -9.73 14.36 24.80
CA THR A 380 -10.00 15.63 24.13
C THR A 380 -11.24 16.30 24.74
N ASN A 381 -11.32 17.64 24.61
CA ASN A 381 -12.55 18.39 24.87
C ASN A 381 -13.57 18.17 23.75
N GLY A 382 -14.82 18.61 23.97
CA GLY A 382 -15.89 18.54 22.96
C GLY A 382 -16.52 17.15 22.80
N ILE A 383 -16.44 16.31 23.84
CA ILE A 383 -17.13 15.02 23.89
C ILE A 383 -18.54 15.23 24.46
N VAL A 384 -19.55 14.71 23.76
CA VAL A 384 -20.92 14.65 24.24
C VAL A 384 -21.28 13.18 24.41
N ALA A 385 -21.72 12.78 25.59
CA ALA A 385 -22.07 11.39 25.89
C ALA A 385 -23.51 11.32 26.43
N GLU A 386 -24.47 11.21 25.53
CA GLU A 386 -25.89 10.98 25.83
C GLU A 386 -26.20 9.47 25.91
N VAL A 387 -25.49 8.78 26.80
CA VAL A 387 -25.61 7.33 27.10
C VAL A 387 -25.32 7.10 28.59
N ASP A 388 -25.59 5.91 29.11
CA ASP A 388 -25.21 5.56 30.49
C ASP A 388 -23.69 5.32 30.57
N VAL A 389 -22.99 6.01 31.47
CA VAL A 389 -21.53 5.90 31.65
C VAL A 389 -21.22 5.72 33.13
N GLU A 390 -20.65 4.56 33.50
CA GLU A 390 -20.38 4.26 34.92
C GLU A 390 -19.19 5.06 35.46
N LYS A 391 -18.14 5.24 34.65
CA LYS A 391 -16.90 5.92 35.04
C LYS A 391 -16.30 6.72 33.89
N VAL A 392 -15.92 7.96 34.16
CA VAL A 392 -15.17 8.81 33.24
C VAL A 392 -13.75 9.03 33.76
N ILE A 393 -12.77 8.92 32.87
CA ILE A 393 -11.37 9.25 33.11
C ILE A 393 -10.98 10.37 32.14
N LEU A 394 -10.46 11.47 32.68
CA LEU A 394 -9.98 12.59 31.88
C LEU A 394 -8.48 12.43 31.59
N GLY A 395 -8.11 12.52 30.31
CA GLY A 395 -6.74 12.57 29.83
C GLY A 395 -6.06 13.91 30.16
N GLU A 396 -4.74 13.95 29.99
CA GLU A 396 -3.94 15.15 30.28
C GLU A 396 -4.31 16.31 29.33
N GLY A 397 -4.56 17.49 29.90
CA GLY A 397 -4.91 18.69 29.13
C GLY A 397 -6.40 18.84 28.78
N VAL A 398 -7.23 17.87 29.14
CA VAL A 398 -8.70 17.98 29.05
C VAL A 398 -9.20 18.85 30.20
N THR A 399 -9.96 19.89 29.87
CA THR A 399 -10.44 20.90 30.81
C THR A 399 -11.95 20.86 31.02
N GLU A 400 -12.65 20.08 30.19
CA GLU A 400 -14.10 19.95 30.19
C GLU A 400 -14.44 18.47 30.41
N GLU A 401 -15.26 18.17 31.41
CA GLU A 401 -15.88 16.84 31.50
C GLU A 401 -16.82 16.63 30.31
N PRO A 402 -16.93 15.39 29.78
CA PRO A 402 -17.92 15.06 28.77
C PRO A 402 -19.32 15.52 29.21
N VAL A 403 -20.06 16.12 28.28
CA VAL A 403 -21.44 16.52 28.57
C VAL A 403 -22.29 15.26 28.64
N ILE A 404 -22.64 14.86 29.86
CA ILE A 404 -23.55 13.75 30.14
C ILE A 404 -24.90 14.37 30.55
N PRO A 405 -25.98 14.18 29.77
CA PRO A 405 -27.30 14.66 30.18
C PRO A 405 -27.67 14.04 31.53
N ALA A 406 -28.19 14.85 32.44
CA ALA A 406 -28.70 14.33 33.71
C ALA A 406 -29.75 13.24 33.41
N PRO A 407 -29.72 12.10 34.12
CA PRO A 407 -30.72 11.05 33.92
C PRO A 407 -32.10 11.66 34.07
N SER A 408 -33.01 11.34 33.13
CA SER A 408 -34.38 11.85 33.14
C SER A 408 -35.13 11.30 34.35
N THR A 409 -34.96 11.96 35.49
CA THR A 409 -35.67 11.63 36.72
C THR A 409 -37.11 12.10 36.57
N GLY A 410 -38.00 11.14 36.29
CA GLY A 410 -39.43 11.32 36.52
C GLY A 410 -39.64 11.81 37.96
N GLY A 411 -40.20 13.02 38.08
CA GLY A 411 -40.10 13.82 39.29
C GLY A 411 -40.79 13.25 40.54
N SER A 412 -40.16 13.45 41.69
CA SER A 412 -40.84 13.84 42.92
C SER A 412 -39.87 14.53 43.88
N ALA A 413 -40.25 15.73 44.28
CA ALA A 413 -39.48 16.64 45.13
C ALA A 413 -39.49 16.19 46.60
N GLY A 414 -38.34 16.34 47.28
CA GLY A 414 -38.27 16.22 48.74
C GLY A 414 -36.88 16.39 49.36
N GLY A 415 -36.46 17.64 49.60
CA GLY A 415 -35.72 18.13 50.79
C GLY A 415 -34.29 17.60 51.12
N PRO A 416 -33.37 18.46 51.61
CA PRO A 416 -31.94 18.14 51.70
C PRO A 416 -31.52 17.52 53.05
N SER A 417 -30.51 16.66 53.03
CA SER A 417 -29.72 16.28 54.21
C SER A 417 -28.26 16.18 53.83
N GLY A 418 -27.42 16.98 54.49
CA GLY A 418 -25.97 16.96 54.33
C GLY A 418 -25.32 15.70 54.91
N GLY A 419 -24.23 15.31 54.28
CA GLY A 419 -23.26 14.33 54.75
C GLY A 419 -21.94 14.62 54.05
N GLU A 420 -20.89 14.85 54.83
CA GLU A 420 -19.52 15.07 54.37
C GLU A 420 -18.98 13.78 53.72
N ASP A 421 -18.57 13.86 52.45
CA ASP A 421 -17.83 12.77 51.80
C ASP A 421 -16.33 12.89 52.10
N ILE A 422 -15.80 11.83 52.71
CA ILE A 422 -14.38 11.63 52.98
C ILE A 422 -13.73 11.09 51.69
N PRO A 423 -12.70 11.72 51.11
CA PRO A 423 -12.05 11.19 49.92
C PRO A 423 -11.24 9.92 50.25
N LYS A 424 -11.49 8.83 49.51
CA LYS A 424 -10.65 7.62 49.52
C LYS A 424 -9.38 7.83 48.68
N PRO A 425 -8.25 7.19 49.05
CA PRO A 425 -6.93 7.55 48.55
C PRO A 425 -6.71 7.12 47.09
N THR A 426 -6.24 8.04 46.27
CA THR A 426 -5.79 7.80 44.89
C THR A 426 -4.41 7.13 44.90
N GLU A 427 -4.31 5.92 44.37
CA GLU A 427 -3.04 5.22 44.16
C GLU A 427 -2.32 5.84 42.94
N LYS A 428 -1.14 6.45 43.16
CA LYS A 428 -0.33 7.07 42.10
C LYS A 428 0.61 6.04 41.49
N ILE A 429 0.34 5.64 40.24
CA ILE A 429 1.26 4.83 39.43
C ILE A 429 1.97 5.76 38.43
N LEU A 430 3.31 5.68 38.36
CA LEU A 430 4.17 6.45 37.47
C LEU A 430 4.14 5.88 36.04
N LYS A 431 3.76 6.70 35.04
CA LYS A 431 4.04 6.47 33.61
C LYS A 431 4.81 7.68 33.05
N VAL A 432 5.89 7.41 32.33
CA VAL A 432 6.69 8.42 31.61
C VAL A 432 6.39 8.26 30.12
N THR A 433 5.97 9.35 29.46
CA THR A 433 5.69 9.40 28.02
C THR A 433 6.63 10.38 27.35
N TYR A 434 7.19 10.03 26.20
CA TYR A 434 8.02 10.91 25.38
C TYR A 434 7.27 11.32 24.11
N ASN A 435 7.22 12.62 23.82
CA ASN A 435 6.78 13.15 22.53
C ASN A 435 7.92 13.94 21.89
N ILE A 436 8.44 13.47 20.76
CA ILE A 436 9.35 14.22 19.91
C ILE A 436 8.53 14.75 18.73
N HIS A 437 8.30 16.06 18.69
CA HIS A 437 7.79 16.75 17.50
C HIS A 437 8.90 17.62 16.91
N GLY A 438 8.96 17.64 15.57
CA GLY A 438 9.93 18.41 14.79
C GLY A 438 10.00 19.88 15.22
N SER A 439 11.24 20.38 15.27
CA SER A 439 11.65 21.78 15.43
C SER A 439 10.88 22.61 16.45
N ASP A 440 11.12 22.38 17.74
CA ASP A 440 11.59 23.43 18.69
C ASP A 440 11.58 22.89 20.12
N LYS A 441 12.70 23.10 20.82
CA LYS A 441 12.99 22.95 22.28
C LYS A 441 11.99 22.15 23.14
N ILE A 442 12.53 21.20 23.93
CA ILE A 442 11.84 20.56 25.06
C ILE A 442 11.20 21.66 25.94
N ARG A 443 9.86 21.72 25.96
CA ARG A 443 9.11 22.64 26.82
C ARG A 443 8.21 21.81 27.73
N ASN A 444 8.50 21.91 29.01
CA ASN A 444 7.74 21.43 30.18
C ASN A 444 8.20 20.08 30.74
N PHE A 445 8.78 20.18 31.94
CA PHE A 445 8.87 19.11 32.91
C PHE A 445 7.95 19.50 34.06
N SER A 446 7.05 18.61 34.49
CA SER A 446 6.43 18.72 35.80
C SER A 446 6.89 17.53 36.65
N TYR A 447 7.34 17.83 37.87
CA TYR A 447 7.89 16.86 38.80
C TYR A 447 7.38 17.15 40.21
N VAL A 448 7.13 16.08 40.97
CA VAL A 448 6.96 16.13 42.43
C VAL A 448 7.73 14.94 43.01
N GLY A 449 8.90 15.19 43.62
CA GLY A 449 9.75 14.19 44.29
C GLY A 449 11.16 14.71 44.64
N ASP A 450 12.10 13.82 44.98
CA ASP A 450 13.41 14.12 45.60
C ASP A 450 14.49 14.71 44.64
N ASP A 451 15.16 15.76 45.10
CA ASP A 451 15.97 16.72 44.34
C ASP A 451 17.30 16.17 43.79
N THR A 452 17.74 14.99 44.21
CA THR A 452 19.08 14.45 43.93
C THR A 452 19.22 13.72 42.59
N LEU A 453 18.13 13.21 42.01
CA LEU A 453 18.12 12.58 40.67
C LEU A 453 17.95 13.62 39.53
N ILE A 454 17.49 14.83 39.88
CA ILE A 454 17.21 15.92 38.94
C ILE A 454 18.50 16.51 38.36
N SER A 455 19.57 16.63 39.15
CA SER A 455 20.82 17.27 38.68
C SER A 455 21.53 16.42 37.64
N VAL A 456 21.57 15.10 37.83
CA VAL A 456 22.23 14.16 36.91
C VAL A 456 21.50 14.10 35.56
N TYR A 457 20.17 14.16 35.57
CA TYR A 457 19.36 14.15 34.35
C TYR A 457 19.30 15.51 33.65
N LYS A 458 19.29 16.61 34.40
CA LYS A 458 19.41 17.96 33.82
C LYS A 458 20.77 18.18 33.18
N ASP A 459 21.87 17.77 33.82
CA ASP A 459 23.21 17.86 33.24
C ASP A 459 23.34 17.06 31.94
N PHE A 460 22.70 15.89 31.86
CA PHE A 460 22.69 15.06 30.64
C PHE A 460 21.89 15.70 29.49
N VAL A 461 20.72 16.28 29.79
CA VAL A 461 19.87 16.98 28.80
C VAL A 461 20.49 18.33 28.39
N GLU A 462 21.17 19.00 29.30
CA GLU A 462 21.89 20.26 29.05
C GLU A 462 23.14 20.02 28.20
N GLN A 463 23.85 18.89 28.39
CA GLN A 463 24.93 18.46 27.50
C GLN A 463 24.45 18.09 26.09
N LEU A 464 23.27 17.46 25.95
CA LEU A 464 22.64 17.20 24.64
C LEU A 464 22.19 18.48 23.92
N ASN A 465 21.69 19.47 24.67
CA ASN A 465 21.24 20.75 24.13
C ASN A 465 22.38 21.73 23.80
N ASN A 466 23.57 21.57 24.41
CA ASN A 466 24.75 22.40 24.14
C ASN A 466 25.58 21.94 22.92
N GLN A 467 25.05 21.08 22.05
CA GLN A 467 25.57 20.88 20.69
C GLN A 467 25.23 22.11 19.80
N GLU A 468 25.65 23.30 20.24
CA GLU A 468 25.51 24.55 19.49
C GLU A 468 26.11 24.43 18.09
N GLU A 469 27.14 23.60 17.89
CA GLU A 469 27.82 23.44 16.62
C GLU A 469 26.93 22.87 15.50
N ILE A 470 25.97 21.99 15.80
CA ILE A 470 25.07 21.40 14.79
C ILE A 470 24.00 22.42 14.38
N SER A 471 23.36 23.06 15.36
CA SER A 471 22.37 24.12 15.12
C SER A 471 23.02 25.32 14.41
N GLU A 472 24.26 25.68 14.78
CA GLU A 472 24.99 26.80 14.20
C GLU A 472 25.54 26.49 12.79
N ASN A 473 25.91 25.24 12.51
CA ASN A 473 26.26 24.80 11.14
C ASN A 473 25.03 24.66 10.23
N LEU A 474 23.88 24.22 10.75
CA LEU A 474 22.60 24.24 10.02
C LEU A 474 22.13 25.67 9.74
N LYS A 475 22.29 26.60 10.69
CA LYS A 475 22.03 28.03 10.47
C LYS A 475 22.98 28.67 9.46
N LYS A 476 24.27 28.29 9.45
CA LYS A 476 25.23 28.72 8.41
C LYS A 476 24.82 28.25 7.01
N LEU A 477 24.14 27.12 6.92
CA LEU A 477 23.63 26.56 5.67
C LEU A 477 22.31 27.21 5.23
N GLU A 478 21.38 27.51 6.15
CA GLU A 478 20.16 28.31 5.88
C GLU A 478 20.46 29.70 5.32
N GLY A 479 21.59 30.29 5.74
CA GLY A 479 22.03 31.62 5.30
C GLY A 479 22.61 31.66 3.88
N LEU A 480 22.81 30.51 3.22
CA LEU A 480 23.31 30.48 1.85
C LEU A 480 22.22 30.93 0.88
N LYS A 481 22.43 32.14 0.33
CA LYS A 481 21.56 32.75 -0.66
C LYS A 481 22.29 32.90 -1.98
N ILE A 482 21.61 32.55 -3.06
CA ILE A 482 22.02 32.91 -4.42
C ILE A 482 20.95 33.86 -4.97
N ASN A 483 21.35 35.06 -5.41
CA ASN A 483 20.45 36.14 -5.84
C ASN A 483 19.33 36.47 -4.84
N GLY A 484 19.63 36.42 -3.54
CA GLY A 484 18.67 36.75 -2.48
C GLY A 484 17.68 35.63 -2.12
N GLN A 485 17.70 34.49 -2.82
CA GLN A 485 16.87 33.32 -2.50
C GLN A 485 17.66 32.24 -1.77
N ASN A 486 17.05 31.66 -0.73
CA ASN A 486 17.62 30.55 0.04
C ASN A 486 17.67 29.28 -0.82
N ILE A 487 18.82 28.61 -0.82
CA ILE A 487 19.03 27.35 -1.57
C ILE A 487 18.39 26.15 -0.84
N TRP A 488 18.03 26.34 0.43
CA TRP A 488 17.40 25.34 1.28
C TRP A 488 15.89 25.27 1.06
N SER A 489 15.37 24.11 0.65
CA SER A 489 13.92 23.83 0.58
C SER A 489 13.44 23.07 1.82
N LEU A 490 12.16 23.27 2.20
CA LEU A 490 11.52 22.52 3.30
C LEU A 490 11.65 21.00 3.13
N GLU A 491 11.61 20.52 1.89
CA GLU A 491 11.70 19.10 1.56
C GLU A 491 13.10 18.51 1.81
N MET A 492 14.15 19.34 1.73
CA MET A 492 15.52 18.94 2.01
C MET A 492 15.79 18.92 3.52
N TYR A 493 15.19 19.85 4.25
CA TYR A 493 15.16 19.86 5.71
C TYR A 493 14.48 18.59 6.25
N ASP A 494 13.33 18.20 5.71
CA ASP A 494 12.62 16.97 6.10
C ASP A 494 13.40 15.69 5.78
N LYS A 495 14.10 15.63 4.65
CA LYS A 495 14.94 14.46 4.32
C LYS A 495 16.14 14.34 5.24
N ILE A 496 16.75 15.45 5.65
CA ILE A 496 17.87 15.46 6.60
C ILE A 496 17.38 15.17 8.02
N SER A 497 16.23 15.71 8.43
CA SER A 497 15.61 15.41 9.73
C SER A 497 15.17 13.94 9.83
N THR A 498 14.75 13.34 8.71
CA THR A 498 14.43 11.91 8.59
C THR A 498 15.68 11.02 8.70
N ILE A 499 16.81 11.45 8.14
CA ILE A 499 18.11 10.74 8.28
C ILE A 499 18.62 10.81 9.73
N LEU A 500 18.36 11.92 10.42
CA LEU A 500 18.75 12.12 11.82
C LEU A 500 17.77 11.51 12.83
N SER A 501 16.53 11.21 12.43
CA SER A 501 15.58 10.43 13.22
C SER A 501 15.89 8.94 13.08
N ILE A 502 16.83 8.49 13.91
CA ILE A 502 17.04 7.07 14.24
C ILE A 502 15.77 6.58 14.94
N ASP A 503 14.72 6.27 14.19
CA ASP A 503 13.48 5.73 14.74
C ASP A 503 13.02 4.46 14.01
N LYS A 504 13.94 3.50 13.97
CA LYS A 504 13.65 2.07 13.75
C LYS A 504 14.46 1.18 14.69
N ARG A 505 14.39 1.45 16.01
CA ARG A 505 14.97 0.55 17.02
C ARG A 505 14.11 0.33 18.27
N SER A 506 12.80 0.61 18.25
CA SER A 506 11.96 0.39 19.44
C SER A 506 11.80 -1.10 19.84
N ASP A 507 12.07 -2.05 18.95
CA ASP A 507 11.95 -3.48 19.26
C ASP A 507 13.24 -4.15 19.77
N LEU A 508 14.39 -3.46 19.75
CA LEU A 508 15.68 -4.00 20.22
C LEU A 508 16.01 -3.66 21.67
N TYR A 509 15.24 -2.81 22.34
CA TYR A 509 15.61 -2.25 23.65
C TYR A 509 14.86 -2.82 24.85
N LYS A 510 13.94 -3.77 24.68
CA LYS A 510 13.23 -4.35 25.82
C LYS A 510 14.09 -5.26 26.72
N ASN A 511 15.29 -5.68 26.30
CA ASN A 511 16.09 -6.68 27.03
C ASN A 511 17.59 -6.37 27.22
N CYS A 512 18.10 -5.17 26.93
CA CYS A 512 19.54 -4.87 27.07
C CYS A 512 19.88 -4.29 28.46
N LYS A 513 20.97 -4.76 29.07
CA LYS A 513 21.53 -4.16 30.30
C LYS A 513 22.44 -2.97 29.93
N PRO A 514 22.65 -1.99 30.83
CA PRO A 514 23.53 -0.84 30.57
C PRO A 514 24.97 -1.21 30.16
N SER A 515 25.43 -2.44 30.44
CA SER A 515 26.71 -2.99 30.02
C SER A 515 26.80 -3.35 28.53
N ASP A 516 25.70 -3.37 27.79
CA ASP A 516 25.65 -3.87 26.40
C ASP A 516 25.87 -2.76 25.35
N PHE A 517 26.06 -1.51 25.75
CA PHE A 517 26.19 -0.34 24.87
C PHE A 517 27.62 0.01 24.43
N SER A 518 28.58 -0.91 24.54
CA SER A 518 29.97 -0.61 24.17
C SER A 518 30.32 -0.76 22.67
N GLN A 519 29.37 -0.68 21.73
CA GLN A 519 29.67 -0.85 20.29
C GLN A 519 28.99 0.13 19.32
N ILE A 520 29.04 1.43 19.63
CA ILE A 520 29.13 2.46 18.56
C ILE A 520 30.26 3.39 18.96
N SER A 521 31.41 3.26 18.30
CA SER A 521 32.57 4.11 18.58
C SER A 521 32.30 5.52 18.07
N ILE A 522 32.64 6.52 18.89
CA ILE A 522 32.70 7.94 18.54
C ILE A 522 33.47 8.17 17.21
N ASP A 523 34.38 7.27 16.84
CA ASP A 523 35.15 7.31 15.59
C ASP A 523 34.28 7.14 14.32
N ASP A 524 33.16 6.41 14.39
CA ASP A 524 32.29 6.21 13.23
C ASP A 524 31.40 7.43 12.96
N VAL A 525 31.02 8.15 14.03
CA VAL A 525 30.31 9.43 13.94
C VAL A 525 31.26 10.53 13.42
N LEU A 526 32.51 10.52 13.89
CA LEU A 526 33.54 11.47 13.41
C LEU A 526 33.91 11.25 11.93
N LYS A 527 33.85 10.02 11.40
CA LYS A 527 34.04 9.75 9.97
C LYS A 527 32.95 10.36 9.09
N ILE A 528 31.70 10.32 9.54
CA ILE A 528 30.55 10.89 8.81
C ILE A 528 30.64 12.42 8.78
N LEU A 529 31.04 13.03 9.91
CA LEU A 529 31.23 14.47 10.02
C LEU A 529 32.39 14.99 9.14
N ASN A 530 33.52 14.25 9.08
CA ASN A 530 34.66 14.60 8.23
C ASN A 530 34.34 14.56 6.72
N ASN A 531 33.40 13.70 6.29
CA ASN A 531 32.94 13.67 4.89
C ASN A 531 32.12 14.92 4.51
N LEU A 532 31.33 15.47 5.43
CA LEU A 532 30.53 16.69 5.21
C LEU A 532 31.42 17.95 5.10
N GLU A 533 32.49 18.00 5.89
CA GLU A 533 33.49 19.07 5.83
C GLU A 533 34.24 19.08 4.48
N SER A 534 34.54 17.89 3.95
CA SER A 534 35.13 17.73 2.61
C SER A 534 34.21 18.24 1.48
N ILE A 535 32.90 18.02 1.60
CA ILE A 535 31.90 18.53 0.64
C ILE A 535 31.79 20.06 0.74
N THR A 536 31.79 20.62 1.95
CA THR A 536 31.73 22.08 2.16
C THR A 536 32.97 22.78 1.59
N LYS A 537 34.14 22.15 1.71
CA LYS A 537 35.40 22.64 1.12
C LYS A 537 35.39 22.58 -0.40
N HIS A 538 34.77 21.55 -0.99
CA HIS A 538 34.61 21.40 -2.43
C HIS A 538 33.64 22.44 -3.03
N VAL A 539 32.57 22.80 -2.32
CA VAL A 539 31.62 23.84 -2.75
C VAL A 539 32.23 25.24 -2.68
N LYS A 540 32.91 25.59 -1.57
CA LYS A 540 33.63 26.87 -1.44
C LYS A 540 34.77 27.02 -2.47
N SER A 541 35.44 25.92 -2.81
CA SER A 541 36.49 25.89 -3.83
C SER A 541 35.98 26.21 -5.25
N ASN A 542 34.67 26.07 -5.51
CA ASN A 542 34.06 26.27 -6.82
C ASN A 542 33.09 27.46 -6.87
N GLU A 543 32.97 28.22 -5.77
CA GLU A 543 32.02 29.32 -5.57
C GLU A 543 32.15 30.41 -6.65
N SER A 544 33.37 30.79 -7.06
CA SER A 544 33.58 31.79 -8.11
C SER A 544 33.13 31.33 -9.50
N GLN A 545 33.19 30.02 -9.78
CA GLN A 545 32.76 29.45 -11.06
C GLN A 545 31.22 29.37 -11.12
N ILE A 546 30.59 29.13 -9.97
CA ILE A 546 29.15 29.14 -9.77
C ILE A 546 28.60 30.58 -9.86
N GLN A 547 29.22 31.56 -9.19
CA GLN A 547 28.85 32.98 -9.28
C GLN A 547 28.94 33.53 -10.71
N ASN A 548 29.93 33.10 -11.50
CA ASN A 548 30.09 33.52 -12.90
C ASN A 548 28.97 33.00 -13.82
N ASN A 549 28.40 31.83 -13.49
CA ASN A 549 27.26 31.28 -14.22
C ASN A 549 25.94 31.97 -13.84
N ILE A 550 25.84 32.51 -12.62
CA ILE A 550 24.63 33.16 -12.09
C ILE A 550 24.55 34.65 -12.44
N ASN A 551 25.69 35.36 -12.45
CA ASN A 551 25.73 36.81 -12.72
C ASN A 551 25.41 37.20 -14.18
N ASN A 552 25.11 36.25 -15.06
CA ASN A 552 24.77 36.49 -16.47
C ASN A 552 23.26 36.45 -16.76
N ILE A 553 22.40 36.48 -15.74
CA ILE A 553 20.95 36.49 -15.90
C ILE A 553 20.38 37.76 -15.25
N ASP A 554 19.85 38.65 -16.09
CA ASP A 554 19.22 39.93 -15.69
C ASP A 554 17.69 39.78 -15.73
N TYR A 555 17.01 40.08 -14.62
CA TYR A 555 15.61 39.74 -14.36
C TYR A 555 14.64 40.96 -14.34
N ASP A 556 15.10 42.17 -14.66
CA ASP A 556 14.39 43.40 -14.26
C ASP A 556 13.27 43.92 -15.18
N ASN A 557 12.75 43.18 -16.17
CA ASN A 557 11.64 43.70 -17.02
C ASN A 557 10.59 42.65 -17.42
N LEU A 558 9.76 42.23 -16.45
CA LEU A 558 8.57 41.42 -16.69
C LEU A 558 7.33 42.33 -16.64
N THR A 559 6.63 42.49 -17.77
CA THR A 559 5.36 43.23 -17.83
C THR A 559 4.25 42.34 -18.38
N ILE A 560 3.19 42.19 -17.60
CA ILE A 560 1.96 41.49 -17.97
C ILE A 560 0.94 42.55 -18.36
N THR A 561 0.44 42.51 -19.60
CA THR A 561 -0.67 43.37 -20.03
C THR A 561 -1.85 42.52 -20.46
N LYS A 562 -2.98 42.75 -19.80
CA LYS A 562 -4.28 42.16 -20.13
C LYS A 562 -4.95 43.01 -21.21
N ASN A 563 -5.32 42.43 -22.35
CA ASN A 563 -6.18 43.11 -23.32
C ASN A 563 -7.63 42.71 -23.07
N ASP A 564 -8.47 43.68 -22.69
CA ASP A 564 -9.91 43.51 -22.55
C ASP A 564 -10.58 43.57 -23.94
N SER A 565 -10.80 42.41 -24.55
CA SER A 565 -11.98 42.15 -25.39
C SER A 565 -11.99 40.68 -25.81
N SER A 566 -12.82 39.89 -25.12
CA SER A 566 -13.04 38.43 -25.20
C SER A 566 -12.04 37.57 -24.41
N LEU A 567 -12.61 36.70 -23.57
CA LEU A 567 -11.95 35.88 -22.54
C LEU A 567 -11.16 34.67 -23.09
N SER A 568 -10.70 34.69 -24.36
CA SER A 568 -10.09 33.52 -25.00
C SER A 568 -8.58 33.57 -25.19
N ASP A 569 -7.92 34.73 -25.13
CA ASP A 569 -6.51 34.84 -25.51
C ASP A 569 -5.65 35.56 -24.45
N ILE A 570 -4.75 34.83 -23.81
CA ILE A 570 -3.68 35.40 -22.95
C ILE A 570 -2.42 35.50 -23.80
N ASN A 571 -2.02 36.73 -24.13
CA ASN A 571 -0.75 36.99 -24.82
C ASN A 571 0.37 37.26 -23.79
N VAL A 572 1.33 36.34 -23.66
CA VAL A 572 2.51 36.53 -22.80
C VAL A 572 3.74 36.82 -23.66
N LYS A 573 4.23 38.06 -23.62
CA LYS A 573 5.40 38.47 -24.40
C LYS A 573 6.68 38.42 -23.55
N PHE A 574 7.62 37.55 -23.91
CA PHE A 574 8.94 37.44 -23.27
C PHE A 574 10.01 38.19 -24.06
N ILE A 575 10.57 39.27 -23.51
CA ILE A 575 11.68 39.98 -24.14
C ILE A 575 12.97 39.68 -23.38
N ALA A 576 13.84 38.84 -23.95
CA ALA A 576 15.17 38.58 -23.42
C ALA A 576 16.23 39.32 -24.26
N LYS A 577 17.01 40.22 -23.64
CA LYS A 577 18.20 40.81 -24.26
C LYS A 577 19.41 39.93 -23.94
N LEU A 578 19.84 39.13 -24.90
CA LEU A 578 21.05 38.31 -24.75
C LEU A 578 22.29 39.18 -24.97
N GLY A 579 23.12 39.29 -23.92
CA GLY A 579 24.48 39.82 -24.02
C GLY A 579 25.35 39.00 -24.98
N ASN A 580 26.45 39.59 -25.46
CA ASN A 580 27.23 39.23 -26.65
C ASN A 580 27.84 37.80 -26.78
N ASN A 581 27.44 36.82 -25.97
CA ASN A 581 27.94 35.45 -26.09
C ASN A 581 26.96 34.56 -26.86
N GLN A 582 27.52 33.64 -27.64
CA GLN A 582 26.83 32.86 -28.68
C GLN A 582 25.54 32.18 -28.18
N PHE A 583 24.51 32.30 -29.02
CA PHE A 583 23.16 31.77 -28.84
C PHE A 583 23.17 30.24 -28.80
N ASP A 584 22.70 29.64 -27.69
CA ASP A 584 22.55 28.19 -27.53
C ASP A 584 21.06 27.83 -27.47
N GLU A 585 20.56 27.27 -28.58
CA GLU A 585 19.17 26.87 -28.77
C GLU A 585 18.72 25.79 -27.76
N THR A 586 19.65 24.98 -27.26
CA THR A 586 19.37 23.86 -26.33
C THR A 586 18.96 24.41 -24.97
N LYS A 587 19.69 25.41 -24.47
CA LYS A 587 19.41 26.05 -23.19
C LYS A 587 18.11 26.84 -23.21
N LEU A 588 17.76 27.42 -24.36
CA LEU A 588 16.47 28.09 -24.53
C LEU A 588 15.30 27.09 -24.48
N LYS A 589 15.45 25.91 -25.09
CA LYS A 589 14.47 24.82 -25.04
C LYS A 589 14.31 24.25 -23.63
N GLU A 590 15.40 24.10 -22.89
CA GLU A 590 15.37 23.66 -21.49
C GLU A 590 14.65 24.66 -20.59
N LEU A 591 14.93 25.96 -20.75
CA LEU A 591 14.27 27.02 -20.00
C LEU A 591 12.77 27.12 -20.37
N LEU A 592 12.41 26.97 -21.65
CA LEU A 592 11.01 26.94 -22.08
C LEU A 592 10.27 25.73 -21.50
N ASN A 593 10.87 24.54 -21.53
CA ASN A 593 10.29 23.33 -20.92
C ASN A 593 10.12 23.49 -19.41
N TYR A 594 11.10 24.09 -18.74
CA TYR A 594 11.01 24.37 -17.30
C TYR A 594 9.85 25.32 -16.99
N ILE A 595 9.69 26.39 -17.77
CA ILE A 595 8.59 27.35 -17.59
C ILE A 595 7.23 26.69 -17.90
N LEU A 596 7.13 25.90 -18.96
CA LEU A 596 5.90 25.20 -19.33
C LEU A 596 5.47 24.18 -18.27
N ASN A 597 6.40 23.39 -17.73
CA ASN A 597 6.12 22.41 -16.68
C ASN A 597 5.66 23.05 -15.37
N ASN A 598 6.00 24.32 -15.12
CA ASN A 598 5.64 25.03 -13.89
C ASN A 598 4.42 25.96 -14.04
N ILE A 599 3.96 26.24 -15.27
CA ILE A 599 2.70 26.98 -15.51
C ILE A 599 1.46 26.11 -15.24
N ASP A 600 1.57 24.77 -15.36
CA ASP A 600 0.47 23.81 -15.12
C ASP A 600 -0.01 23.76 -13.65
N MET A 601 0.78 24.29 -12.70
CA MET A 601 0.36 24.36 -11.28
C MET A 601 -0.65 25.47 -10.98
N LEU A 602 -0.83 26.47 -11.85
CA LEU A 602 -1.57 27.69 -11.47
C LEU A 602 -3.00 27.82 -12.01
N THR A 603 -3.41 27.05 -13.02
CA THR A 603 -4.80 27.14 -13.52
C THR A 603 -5.28 25.79 -14.03
N GLY A 604 -5.89 24.99 -13.14
CA GLY A 604 -6.62 23.80 -13.55
C GLY A 604 -7.62 24.12 -14.67
N LYS A 605 -7.53 23.34 -15.76
CA LYS A 605 -8.22 23.43 -17.08
C LYS A 605 -7.42 24.11 -18.20
N ILE A 606 -6.52 23.33 -18.80
CA ILE A 606 -6.18 23.46 -20.23
C ILE A 606 -6.43 22.10 -20.88
N GLU A 607 -7.44 22.01 -21.74
CA GLU A 607 -7.91 20.74 -22.31
C GLU A 607 -7.13 20.28 -23.56
N ASN A 608 -6.28 21.13 -24.16
CA ASN A 608 -5.30 20.77 -25.20
C ASN A 608 -4.32 21.94 -25.44
N ILE A 609 -3.04 21.63 -25.66
CA ILE A 609 -2.03 22.55 -26.20
C ILE A 609 -1.58 21.96 -27.54
N SER A 610 -1.93 22.62 -28.66
CA SER A 610 -1.41 22.29 -29.99
C SER A 610 -0.36 23.31 -30.42
N PHE A 611 0.79 22.86 -30.91
CA PHE A 611 1.81 23.73 -31.51
C PHE A 611 1.71 23.65 -33.03
N ASP A 612 0.96 24.55 -33.66
CA ASP A 612 0.89 24.55 -35.13
C ASP A 612 2.08 25.26 -35.80
N LYS A 613 2.77 26.19 -35.12
CA LYS A 613 4.08 26.75 -35.55
C LYS A 613 4.68 27.73 -34.54
N ALA A 614 5.98 27.62 -34.25
CA ALA A 614 6.76 28.70 -33.66
C ALA A 614 7.45 29.51 -34.78
N ILE A 615 7.08 30.78 -34.96
CA ILE A 615 7.74 31.68 -35.91
C ILE A 615 8.71 32.58 -35.15
N LEU A 616 10.01 32.33 -35.32
CA LEU A 616 11.08 33.09 -34.71
C LEU A 616 11.44 34.27 -35.62
N ASN A 617 10.95 35.48 -35.30
CA ASN A 617 11.37 36.70 -36.00
C ASN A 617 12.44 37.44 -35.18
N ILE A 618 13.65 37.48 -35.72
CA ILE A 618 14.77 38.22 -35.15
C ILE A 618 14.86 39.56 -35.87
N SER A 619 14.55 40.66 -35.17
CA SER A 619 14.93 42.01 -35.60
C SER A 619 15.64 42.74 -34.45
N GLU A 620 16.64 43.55 -34.80
CA GLU A 620 17.44 44.30 -33.83
C GLU A 620 16.69 45.55 -33.33
N PRO A 621 16.75 45.88 -32.03
CA PRO A 621 17.47 45.19 -30.97
C PRO A 621 16.69 43.98 -30.44
N ARG A 622 17.44 42.88 -30.29
CA ARG A 622 17.00 41.50 -30.07
C ARG A 622 15.82 41.40 -29.10
N THR A 623 14.64 41.27 -29.69
CA THR A 623 13.39 41.04 -29.00
C THR A 623 12.87 39.68 -29.46
N ILE A 624 12.86 38.70 -28.56
CA ILE A 624 12.12 37.46 -28.82
C ILE A 624 10.64 37.77 -28.54
N SER A 625 9.72 37.21 -29.31
CA SER A 625 8.29 37.32 -29.06
C SER A 625 7.70 35.95 -29.29
N ILE A 626 7.07 35.42 -28.24
CA ILE A 626 6.40 34.12 -28.26
C ILE A 626 4.92 34.43 -28.19
N THR A 627 4.18 34.03 -29.22
CA THR A 627 2.72 34.14 -29.26
C THR A 627 2.16 32.74 -29.11
N ILE A 628 1.26 32.55 -28.14
CA ILE A 628 0.55 31.29 -27.93
C ILE A 628 -0.90 31.57 -28.33
N GLU A 629 -1.36 30.96 -29.42
CA GLU A 629 -2.74 31.05 -29.89
C GLU A 629 -3.42 29.70 -29.62
N LYS A 630 -4.73 29.72 -29.33
CA LYS A 630 -5.51 28.51 -29.06
C LYS A 630 -5.95 27.81 -30.33
#